data_AF-A0AAW9ED26-F1
#
_entry.id   AF-A0AAW9ED26-F1
#
_cell.length_a   1.000
_cell.length_b   1.000
_cell.length_c   1.000
_cell.angle_alpha   90.00
_cell.angle_beta   90.00
_cell.angle_gamma   90.00
#
_symmetry.space_group_name_H-M   'P 1'
#
loop_
_entity.id
_entity.type
_entity.pdbx_description
1 polymer ?
#
loop_
_entity_poly.entity_id
_entity_poly.type
_entity_poly.pdbx_seq_one_letter_code
_entity_poly.pdbx_strand_id
1 'polypeptide(L)'
;IQDSALNYLAKQGTAYDVVFLDPPFHQGMLANTLQLLENNQWLAEGCYIYIEEEVNAQVYSLPENWRLHREKIAGQVAYRLYIRNLSA
;
A
#
# COMPACT_ATOMS: atom_id res chain seq x y z
N ILE A 1 -7.08 -10.99 20.46
CA ILE A 1 -7.89 -10.21 19.50
C ILE A 1 -7.06 -10.14 18.22
N GLN A 2 -7.42 -10.91 17.19
CA GLN A 2 -6.85 -10.74 15.85
C GLN A 2 -7.69 -9.66 15.19
N ASP A 3 -7.33 -8.39 15.39
CA ASP A 3 -7.93 -7.32 14.61
C ASP A 3 -7.40 -7.40 13.19
N SER A 4 -8.32 -7.38 12.22
CA SER A 4 -7.95 -7.25 10.81
C SER A 4 -7.16 -5.96 10.61
N ALA A 5 -6.11 -5.99 9.79
CA ALA A 5 -5.34 -4.79 9.43
C ALA A 5 -6.25 -3.65 8.95
N LEU A 6 -7.37 -3.98 8.28
CA LEU A 6 -8.38 -3.01 7.85
C LEU A 6 -9.04 -2.29 9.04
N ASN A 7 -9.38 -3.00 10.11
CA ASN A 7 -9.97 -2.38 11.31
C ASN A 7 -8.96 -1.46 11.99
N TYR A 8 -7.69 -1.87 12.04
CA TYR A 8 -6.64 -1.04 12.61
C TYR A 8 -6.39 0.22 11.79
N LEU A 9 -6.41 0.12 10.45
CA LEU A 9 -6.20 1.25 9.55
C LEU A 9 -7.41 2.17 9.45
N ALA A 10 -8.62 1.73 9.84
CA ALA A 10 -9.86 2.50 9.81
C ALA A 10 -9.92 3.68 10.80
N LYS A 11 -8.95 3.81 11.70
CA LYS A 11 -8.81 4.96 12.60
C LYS A 11 -7.74 5.92 12.10
N GLN A 12 -7.75 7.15 12.61
CA GLN A 12 -6.68 8.12 12.36
C GLN A 12 -5.34 7.59 12.88
N GLY A 13 -4.34 7.62 12.01
CA GLY A 13 -3.03 7.06 12.25
C GLY A 13 -1.96 8.08 12.65
N THR A 14 -0.76 7.55 12.85
CA THR A 14 0.48 8.33 12.87
C THR A 14 1.21 8.07 11.56
N ALA A 15 1.74 9.13 10.96
CA ALA A 15 2.44 9.04 9.69
C ALA A 15 3.73 8.24 9.83
N TYR A 16 3.94 7.29 8.93
CA TYR A 16 5.17 6.50 8.83
C TYR A 16 5.94 6.86 7.55
N ASP A 17 7.27 6.77 7.63
CA ASP A 17 8.18 6.97 6.50
C ASP A 17 8.32 5.73 5.61
N VAL A 18 8.05 4.54 6.15
CA VAL A 18 8.13 3.28 5.42
C VAL A 18 6.96 2.37 5.83
N VAL A 19 6.23 1.86 4.83
CA VAL A 19 5.09 0.94 5.01
C VAL A 19 5.31 -0.31 4.16
N PHE A 20 5.09 -1.47 4.78
CA PHE A 20 5.18 -2.78 4.13
C PHE A 20 3.77 -3.39 4.01
N LEU A 21 3.38 -3.72 2.79
CA LEU A 21 2.09 -4.32 2.45
C LEU A 21 2.31 -5.69 1.82
N ASP A 22 2.07 -6.73 2.63
CA ASP A 22 2.03 -8.13 2.20
C ASP A 22 0.64 -8.70 2.57
N PRO A 23 -0.43 -8.29 1.86
CA PRO A 23 -1.77 -8.79 2.14
C PRO A 23 -1.90 -10.24 1.66
N PRO A 24 -2.69 -11.08 2.35
CA PRO A 24 -2.99 -12.42 1.84
C PRO A 24 -3.63 -12.32 0.45
N PHE A 25 -3.14 -13.16 -0.47
CA PHE A 25 -3.51 -13.13 -1.88
C PHE A 25 -5.05 -13.25 -2.11
N HIS A 26 -5.55 -12.54 -3.12
CA HIS A 26 -6.91 -12.61 -3.70
C HIS A 26 -8.12 -11.97 -3.00
N GLN A 27 -7.97 -11.18 -1.93
CA GLN A 27 -9.16 -10.72 -1.17
C GLN A 27 -9.62 -9.28 -1.45
N GLY A 28 -9.14 -8.59 -2.49
CA GLY A 28 -9.46 -7.17 -2.72
C GLY A 28 -9.03 -6.25 -1.56
N MET A 29 -8.25 -6.79 -0.61
CA MET A 29 -7.81 -6.10 0.61
C MET A 29 -6.82 -4.99 0.30
N LEU A 30 -6.02 -5.15 -0.76
CA LEU A 30 -5.00 -4.18 -1.12
C LEU A 30 -5.64 -2.83 -1.48
N ALA A 31 -6.68 -2.80 -2.31
CA ALA A 31 -7.39 -1.56 -2.66
C ALA A 31 -7.92 -0.82 -1.42
N ASN A 32 -8.60 -1.54 -0.51
CA ASN A 32 -9.10 -0.96 0.73
C ASN A 32 -7.98 -0.47 1.66
N THR A 33 -6.87 -1.23 1.73
CA THR A 33 -5.71 -0.89 2.55
C THR A 33 -5.05 0.39 2.06
N LEU A 34 -4.85 0.53 0.75
CA LEU A 34 -4.29 1.72 0.11
C LEU A 34 -5.15 2.95 0.39
N GLN A 35 -6.48 2.82 0.25
CA GLN A 35 -7.41 3.90 0.52
C GLN A 35 -7.39 4.33 1.99
N LEU A 36 -7.35 3.38 2.93
CA LEU A 36 -7.28 3.69 4.37
C LEU A 36 -5.96 4.36 4.74
N LEU A 37 -4.83 3.90 4.17
CA LEU A 37 -3.52 4.49 4.42
C LEU A 37 -3.46 5.96 4.00
N GLU A 38 -3.95 6.26 2.79
CA GLU A 38 -3.93 7.61 2.24
C GLU A 38 -4.90 8.54 3.00
N ASN A 39 -6.13 8.06 3.29
CA ASN A 39 -7.17 8.90 3.89
C ASN A 39 -6.98 9.13 5.39
N ASN A 40 -6.37 8.19 6.11
CA ASN A 40 -6.30 8.24 7.58
C ASN A 40 -4.93 8.69 8.11
N GLN A 41 -4.14 9.39 7.29
CA GLN A 41 -2.86 10.01 7.69
C GLN A 41 -1.79 9.02 8.16
N TRP A 42 -1.78 7.81 7.60
CA TRP A 42 -0.76 6.80 7.92
C TRP A 42 0.56 7.01 7.17
N LEU A 43 0.57 7.85 6.14
CA LEU A 43 1.71 8.02 5.24
C LEU A 43 2.29 9.42 5.36
N ALA A 44 3.57 9.49 5.69
CA ALA A 44 4.32 10.74 5.66
C ALA A 44 4.47 11.27 4.21
N GLU A 45 4.89 12.51 4.08
CA GLU A 45 5.43 13.01 2.82
C GLU A 45 6.77 12.33 2.53
N GLY A 46 6.98 11.86 1.28
CA GLY A 46 8.18 11.10 0.93
C GLY A 46 8.18 9.65 1.42
N CYS A 47 7.03 9.15 1.91
CA CYS A 47 6.91 7.79 2.41
C CYS A 47 7.21 6.74 1.34
N TYR A 48 7.94 5.70 1.71
CA TYR A 48 8.18 4.51 0.91
C TYR A 48 7.13 3.44 1.21
N ILE A 49 6.38 3.02 0.19
CA ILE A 49 5.41 1.94 0.31
C ILE A 49 5.85 0.73 -0.48
N TYR A 50 6.18 -0.35 0.21
CA TYR A 50 6.52 -1.63 -0.37
C TYR A 50 5.28 -2.52 -0.46
N ILE A 51 5.01 -3.10 -1.63
CA ILE A 51 3.86 -3.96 -1.91
C ILE A 51 4.35 -5.27 -2.48
N GLU A 52 3.91 -6.37 -1.89
CA GLU A 52 3.99 -7.72 -2.47
C GLU A 52 2.61 -8.13 -2.98
N GLU A 53 2.53 -8.59 -4.22
CA GLU A 53 1.29 -9.01 -4.84
C GLU A 53 1.54 -10.01 -5.97
N GLU A 54 0.50 -10.70 -6.42
CA GLU A 54 0.62 -11.54 -7.61
C GLU A 54 0.74 -10.71 -8.88
N VAL A 55 1.54 -11.18 -9.85
CA VAL A 55 1.72 -10.50 -11.14
C VAL A 55 0.39 -10.32 -11.89
N ASN A 56 -0.56 -11.23 -11.67
CA ASN A 56 -1.91 -11.20 -12.23
C ASN A 56 -2.97 -10.67 -11.24
N ALA A 57 -2.55 -9.94 -10.20
CA ALA A 57 -3.47 -9.35 -9.25
C ALA A 57 -4.49 -8.44 -9.95
N GLN A 58 -5.67 -8.31 -9.34
CA GLN A 58 -6.72 -7.40 -9.81
C GLN A 58 -6.16 -5.99 -9.99
N VAL A 59 -6.60 -5.32 -11.05
CA VAL A 59 -6.30 -3.90 -11.26
C VAL A 59 -6.94 -3.10 -10.12
N TYR A 60 -6.12 -2.42 -9.33
CA TYR A 60 -6.57 -1.43 -8.36
C TYR A 60 -6.00 -0.06 -8.73
N SER A 61 -6.74 0.98 -8.38
CA SER A 61 -6.31 2.35 -8.58
C SER A 61 -5.36 2.75 -7.45
N LEU A 62 -4.14 3.13 -7.81
CA LEU A 62 -3.22 3.79 -6.88
C LEU A 62 -3.51 5.29 -6.82
N PRO A 63 -3.35 5.94 -5.66
CA PRO A 63 -3.37 7.39 -5.57
C PRO A 63 -2.36 8.03 -6.54
N GLU A 64 -2.74 9.12 -7.22
CA GLU A 64 -1.89 9.79 -8.22
C GLU A 64 -0.58 10.34 -7.64
N ASN A 65 -0.56 10.60 -6.33
CA ASN A 65 0.60 11.06 -5.59
C ASN A 65 1.62 9.95 -5.28
N TRP A 66 1.36 8.70 -5.66
CA TRP A 66 2.29 7.59 -5.52
C TRP A 66 3.01 7.34 -6.84
N ARG A 67 4.35 7.30 -6.79
CA ARG A 67 5.18 7.02 -7.95
C ARG A 67 5.93 5.72 -7.76
N LEU A 68 5.88 4.85 -8.76
CA LEU A 68 6.67 3.63 -8.76
C LEU A 68 8.16 3.99 -8.78
N HIS A 69 8.88 3.53 -7.76
CA HIS A 69 10.32 3.75 -7.60
C HIS A 69 11.13 2.53 -8.01
N ARG A 70 10.71 1.32 -7.62
CA ARG A 70 11.33 0.05 -8.04
C ARG A 70 10.28 -1.02 -8.26
N GLU A 71 10.52 -1.89 -9.22
CA GLU A 71 9.75 -3.10 -9.44
C GLU A 71 10.70 -4.28 -9.63
N LYS A 72 10.33 -5.43 -9.07
CA LYS A 72 10.96 -6.72 -9.36
C LYS A 72 9.87 -7.78 -9.46
N ILE A 73 9.94 -8.61 -10.48
CA ILE A 73 9.05 -9.76 -10.63
C ILE A 73 9.86 -11.04 -10.42
N ALA A 74 9.37 -11.94 -9.59
CA ALA A 74 9.95 -13.28 -9.41
C ALA A 74 8.83 -14.34 -9.45
N GLY A 75 8.82 -15.15 -10.51
CA GLY A 75 7.77 -16.15 -10.70
C GLY A 75 6.40 -15.49 -10.84
N GLN A 76 5.49 -15.79 -9.91
CA GLN A 76 4.12 -15.27 -9.90
C GLN A 76 3.93 -14.07 -8.96
N VAL A 77 4.99 -13.58 -8.33
CA VAL A 77 4.94 -12.46 -7.37
C VAL A 77 5.66 -11.24 -7.94
N ALA A 78 5.03 -10.07 -7.82
CA ALA A 78 5.58 -8.76 -8.07
C ALA A 78 5.87 -8.05 -6.75
N TYR A 79 7.08 -7.51 -6.64
CA TYR A 79 7.56 -6.69 -5.54
C TYR A 79 7.67 -5.25 -6.06
N ARG A 80 6.85 -4.35 -5.52
CA ARG A 80 6.79 -2.95 -5.98
C ARG A 80 7.10 -2.03 -4.82
N LEU A 81 7.93 -1.03 -5.07
CA LEU A 81 8.24 0.03 -4.12
C LEU A 81 7.78 1.35 -4.72
N TYR A 82 6.88 2.01 -4.01
CA TYR A 82 6.35 3.32 -4.35
C TYR A 82 6.92 4.39 -3.43
N ILE A 83 7.00 5.62 -3.93
CA ILE A 83 7.27 6.82 -3.13
C ILE A 83 6.05 7.73 -3.22
N ARG A 84 5.51 8.12 -2.06
CA ARG A 84 4.42 9.08 -1.96
C ARG A 84 4.98 10.50 -1.95
N ASN A 85 4.61 11.30 -2.93
CA ASN A 85 4.98 12.72 -3.04
C ASN A 85 3.73 13.56 -3.03
N LEU A 86 3.55 14.46 -2.06
CA LEU A 86 2.48 15.45 -2.13
C LEU A 86 2.74 16.32 -3.37
N SER A 87 1.92 16.17 -4.41
CA SER A 87 1.92 17.13 -5.51
C SER A 87 1.53 18.49 -4.93
N ALA A 88 2.43 19.47 -5.08
CA ALA A 88 2.21 20.86 -4.67
C ALA A 88 1.05 21.51 -5.44
#